data_AF-A0A6G1SZC5-F1
#
_entry.id   AF-A0A6G1SZC5-F1
#
_cell.length_a   1.000
_cell.length_b   1.000
_cell.length_c   1.000
_cell.angle_alpha   90.00
_cell.angle_beta   90.00
_cell.angle_gamma   90.00
#
_symmetry.space_group_name_H-M   'P 1'
#
loop_
_entity.id
_entity.type
_entity.pdbx_description
1 polymer ?
#
loop_
_entity_poly.entity_id
_entity_poly.type
_entity_poly.pdbx_seq_one_letter_code
_entity_poly.pdbx_strand_id
1 'polypeptide(L)'
;MGTLGHRGRALRCLEGRRALLDWRCRAVALAAGLHAGEEAHMQQQTPAGVLEREHRDIDEGLTRFTEDLARGEWRPEPLEVAARALRRHIYLEEELFFPSLRESGLVAPVMVMLREHGEIWHALDEVERLAAARTDRASTLRAHEELAEVLEHHNMKEERILYPQADTALDDAASERLRDFLETGTLPEGWVCEALR
;
A
#
# COMPACT_ATOMS: atom_id res chain seq x y z
N MET A 1 -43.01 -36.71 -11.47
CA MET A 1 -42.90 -36.45 -10.01
C MET A 1 -41.68 -37.23 -9.53
N GLY A 2 -40.56 -36.68 -9.05
CA GLY A 2 -40.07 -35.33 -8.81
C GLY A 2 -38.59 -35.43 -8.32
N THR A 3 -37.80 -34.38 -8.59
CA THR A 3 -36.64 -33.82 -7.82
C THR A 3 -35.41 -34.72 -7.54
N LEU A 4 -34.22 -34.41 -8.11
CA LEU A 4 -33.12 -33.56 -7.55
C LEU A 4 -32.63 -34.09 -6.18
N GLY A 5 -31.37 -34.38 -5.89
CA GLY A 5 -30.05 -34.16 -6.48
C GLY A 5 -29.03 -34.28 -5.31
N HIS A 6 -27.74 -34.54 -5.56
CA HIS A 6 -26.64 -33.89 -4.83
C HIS A 6 -25.29 -34.26 -5.45
N ARG A 7 -24.51 -33.20 -5.67
CA ARG A 7 -23.14 -33.17 -6.17
C ARG A 7 -22.16 -33.56 -5.05
N GLY A 8 -21.00 -34.05 -5.44
CA GLY A 8 -19.83 -34.18 -4.57
C GLY A 8 -18.69 -34.91 -5.26
N ARG A 9 -18.15 -34.35 -6.35
CA ARG A 9 -16.91 -34.85 -6.97
C ARG A 9 -15.72 -34.08 -6.42
N ALA A 10 -14.88 -34.81 -5.70
CA ALA A 10 -13.56 -34.40 -5.27
C ALA A 10 -12.61 -34.22 -6.47
N LEU A 11 -11.89 -33.11 -6.52
CA LEU A 11 -10.69 -32.89 -7.34
C LEU A 11 -9.69 -32.18 -6.41
N ARG A 12 -8.83 -32.94 -5.72
CA ARG A 12 -7.42 -33.21 -6.09
C ARG A 12 -6.61 -31.93 -6.32
N CYS A 13 -5.98 -31.46 -5.24
CA CYS A 13 -4.75 -30.67 -5.31
C CYS A 13 -3.62 -31.56 -5.83
N LEU A 14 -2.94 -31.10 -6.88
CA LEU A 14 -1.63 -31.60 -7.30
C LEU A 14 -0.69 -30.41 -7.52
N GLU A 15 0.21 -30.29 -6.55
CA GLU A 15 1.58 -29.76 -6.51
C GLU A 15 2.18 -29.06 -7.75
N GLY A 16 2.84 -27.89 -7.51
CA GLY A 16 3.82 -27.37 -8.45
C GLY A 16 4.34 -25.93 -8.24
N ARG A 17 5.06 -25.68 -7.13
CA ARG A 17 6.07 -24.59 -6.95
C ARG A 17 5.66 -23.14 -7.28
N ARG A 18 5.14 -22.43 -6.28
CA ARG A 18 5.45 -21.03 -5.88
C ARG A 18 4.68 -20.78 -4.58
N ALA A 19 5.22 -21.32 -3.49
CA ALA A 19 4.63 -21.18 -2.15
C ALA A 19 5.59 -20.37 -1.28
N LEU A 20 5.85 -19.13 -1.69
CA LEU A 20 6.38 -18.02 -0.92
C LEU A 20 5.84 -16.78 -1.63
N LEU A 21 5.19 -15.86 -0.90
CA LEU A 21 4.46 -14.67 -1.39
C LEU A 21 2.97 -14.89 -1.67
N ASP A 22 2.20 -15.08 -0.59
CA ASP A 22 0.76 -14.77 -0.62
C ASP A 22 0.40 -14.10 0.71
N TRP A 23 0.30 -12.77 0.70
CA TRP A 23 -0.17 -11.94 1.81
C TRP A 23 -1.63 -12.28 2.17
N ARG A 24 -2.42 -12.86 1.25
CA ARG A 24 -3.89 -12.98 1.33
C ARG A 24 -4.41 -13.97 2.38
N CYS A 25 -3.55 -14.57 3.21
CA CYS A 25 -3.92 -15.67 4.11
C CYS A 25 -3.34 -15.60 5.55
N ARG A 26 -3.07 -14.41 6.11
CA ARG A 26 -2.78 -14.28 7.56
C ARG A 26 -3.98 -13.77 8.37
N ALA A 27 -5.08 -14.50 8.31
CA ALA A 27 -6.08 -14.50 9.36
C ALA A 27 -6.28 -15.95 9.83
N VAL A 28 -5.80 -16.21 11.05
CA VAL A 28 -6.10 -17.30 12.00
C VAL A 28 -4.79 -17.81 12.62
N ALA A 29 -4.40 -17.13 13.70
CA ALA A 29 -3.65 -17.72 14.81
C ALA A 29 -3.94 -16.89 16.08
N LEU A 30 -5.17 -17.00 16.59
CA LEU A 30 -5.55 -16.44 17.90
C LEU A 30 -5.34 -17.52 18.97
N ALA A 31 -4.25 -17.39 19.72
CA ALA A 31 -4.10 -17.94 21.07
C ALA A 31 -2.95 -17.24 21.83
N ALA A 32 -3.07 -15.92 22.06
CA ALA A 32 -2.29 -15.16 23.07
C ALA A 32 -2.93 -13.77 23.32
N GLY A 33 -4.22 -13.76 23.69
CA GLY A 33 -5.11 -12.58 23.58
C GLY A 33 -4.97 -11.45 24.60
N LEU A 34 -3.84 -11.25 25.27
CA LEU A 34 -3.65 -10.08 26.16
C LEU A 34 -2.38 -9.28 25.82
N HIS A 35 -1.22 -9.94 25.68
CA HIS A 35 0.01 -9.24 25.28
C HIS A 35 0.03 -8.85 23.79
N ALA A 36 -0.55 -9.67 22.91
CA ALA A 36 -0.63 -9.35 21.48
C ALA A 36 -1.48 -8.09 21.20
N GLY A 37 -2.47 -7.80 22.05
CA GLY A 37 -3.29 -6.59 21.92
C GLY A 37 -2.52 -5.32 22.28
N GLU A 38 -1.70 -5.38 23.34
CA GLU A 38 -0.90 -4.25 23.82
C GLU A 38 0.32 -3.99 22.92
N GLU A 39 0.99 -5.05 22.45
CA GLU A 39 2.08 -4.94 21.46
C GLU A 39 1.57 -4.47 20.09
N ALA A 40 0.43 -5.01 19.61
CA ALA A 40 -0.17 -4.52 18.37
C ALA A 40 -0.58 -3.06 18.50
N HIS A 41 -1.24 -2.67 19.60
CA HIS A 41 -1.64 -1.30 19.87
C HIS A 41 -0.44 -0.35 19.96
N MET A 42 0.65 -0.77 20.61
CA MET A 42 1.89 0.00 20.74
C MET A 42 2.64 0.11 19.40
N GLN A 43 2.62 -0.93 18.56
CA GLN A 43 3.13 -0.85 17.18
C GLN A 43 2.28 0.12 16.33
N GLN A 44 0.96 0.22 16.54
CA GLN A 44 0.15 1.24 15.85
C GLN A 44 0.39 2.68 16.32
N GLN A 45 1.25 2.89 17.34
CA GLN A 45 1.57 4.21 17.88
C GLN A 45 2.99 4.67 17.52
N THR A 46 3.80 3.85 16.84
CA THR A 46 5.09 4.30 16.29
C THR A 46 4.91 4.88 14.89
N PRO A 47 5.77 5.82 14.44
CA PRO A 47 5.72 6.32 13.07
C PRO A 47 5.75 5.20 12.03
N ALA A 48 6.65 4.23 12.19
CA ALA A 48 6.77 3.07 11.31
C ALA A 48 5.47 2.26 11.21
N GLY A 49 4.83 1.92 12.33
CA GLY A 49 3.61 1.10 12.31
C GLY A 49 2.36 1.85 11.81
N VAL A 50 2.38 3.20 11.84
CA VAL A 50 1.36 4.02 11.17
C VAL A 50 1.60 4.05 9.67
N LEU A 51 2.85 4.17 9.19
CA LEU A 51 3.16 4.12 7.75
C LEU A 51 2.80 2.76 7.15
N GLU A 52 3.14 1.66 7.83
CA GLU A 52 2.69 0.31 7.44
C GLU A 52 1.16 0.17 7.43
N ARG A 53 0.43 0.94 8.24
CA ARG A 53 -1.04 0.99 8.19
C ARG A 53 -1.52 1.73 6.96
N GLU A 54 -0.93 2.89 6.65
CA GLU A 54 -1.27 3.62 5.43
C GLU A 54 -1.07 2.74 4.19
N HIS A 55 0.02 1.95 4.11
CA HIS A 55 0.20 0.94 3.05
C HIS A 55 -0.99 -0.02 2.93
N ARG A 56 -1.39 -0.65 4.05
CA ARG A 56 -2.52 -1.60 4.05
C ARG A 56 -3.84 -0.94 3.65
N ASP A 57 -4.09 0.27 4.13
CA ASP A 57 -5.33 1.00 3.83
C ASP A 57 -5.39 1.41 2.35
N ILE A 58 -4.25 1.80 1.76
CA ILE A 58 -4.11 2.08 0.33
C ILE A 58 -4.36 0.81 -0.49
N ASP A 59 -3.69 -0.29 -0.16
CA ASP A 59 -3.81 -1.57 -0.85
C ASP A 59 -5.24 -2.11 -0.81
N GLU A 60 -5.92 -1.98 0.34
CA GLU A 60 -7.31 -2.36 0.50
C GLU A 60 -8.24 -1.50 -0.39
N GLY A 61 -8.02 -0.19 -0.45
CA GLY A 61 -8.80 0.70 -1.31
C GLY A 61 -8.64 0.38 -2.81
N LEU A 62 -7.41 0.15 -3.25
CA LEU A 62 -7.11 -0.26 -4.63
C LEU A 62 -7.71 -1.64 -4.96
N THR A 63 -7.65 -2.59 -4.03
CA THR A 63 -8.25 -3.92 -4.18
C THR A 63 -9.77 -3.85 -4.26
N ARG A 64 -10.41 -3.05 -3.40
CA ARG A 64 -11.87 -2.86 -3.42
C ARG A 64 -12.35 -2.34 -4.78
N PHE A 65 -11.62 -1.39 -5.38
CA PHE A 65 -11.92 -0.88 -6.72
C PHE A 65 -11.92 -2.02 -7.77
N THR A 66 -10.92 -2.89 -7.76
CA THR A 66 -10.83 -3.97 -8.75
C THR A 66 -11.79 -5.12 -8.50
N GLU A 67 -12.15 -5.39 -7.24
CA GLU A 67 -13.21 -6.33 -6.90
C GLU A 67 -14.59 -5.85 -7.39
N ASP A 68 -14.91 -4.55 -7.22
CA ASP A 68 -16.11 -3.94 -7.78
C ASP A 68 -16.10 -4.06 -9.30
N LEU A 69 -14.97 -3.72 -9.92
CA LEU A 69 -14.79 -3.78 -11.36
C LEU A 69 -14.96 -5.20 -11.91
N ALA A 70 -14.44 -6.21 -11.22
CA ALA A 70 -14.58 -7.63 -11.55
C ALA A 70 -16.04 -8.12 -11.41
N ARG A 71 -16.80 -7.56 -10.47
CA ARG A 71 -18.26 -7.77 -10.36
C ARG A 71 -19.07 -7.03 -11.43
N GLY A 72 -18.41 -6.24 -12.28
CA GLY A 72 -19.04 -5.45 -13.33
C GLY A 72 -19.59 -4.11 -12.84
N GLU A 73 -19.29 -3.73 -11.60
CA GLU A 73 -19.67 -2.46 -11.00
C GLU A 73 -18.55 -1.44 -11.26
N TRP A 74 -18.91 -0.24 -11.74
CA TRP A 74 -17.92 0.82 -11.96
C TRP A 74 -18.02 1.87 -10.84
N ARG A 75 -17.37 1.59 -9.72
CA ARG A 75 -17.33 2.47 -8.54
C ARG A 75 -15.94 3.10 -8.43
N PRO A 76 -15.73 4.35 -8.87
CA PRO A 76 -14.41 4.98 -8.81
C PRO A 76 -14.03 5.42 -7.39
N GLU A 77 -14.98 5.50 -6.47
CA GLU A 77 -14.77 6.11 -5.15
C GLU A 77 -13.65 5.43 -4.33
N PRO A 78 -13.51 4.09 -4.29
CA PRO A 78 -12.39 3.45 -3.60
C PRO A 78 -11.02 3.80 -4.21
N LEU A 79 -10.95 3.90 -5.55
CA LEU A 79 -9.74 4.32 -6.25
C LEU A 79 -9.40 5.78 -5.92
N GLU A 80 -10.37 6.69 -5.97
CA GLU A 80 -10.16 8.11 -5.68
C GLU A 80 -9.66 8.34 -4.24
N VAL A 81 -10.17 7.56 -3.28
CA VAL A 81 -9.71 7.61 -1.88
C VAL A 81 -8.29 7.06 -1.77
N ALA A 82 -8.01 5.89 -2.34
CA ALA A 82 -6.69 5.27 -2.29
C ALA A 82 -5.63 6.09 -3.02
N ALA A 83 -5.94 6.65 -4.19
CA ALA A 83 -5.04 7.50 -4.97
C ALA A 83 -4.65 8.76 -4.21
N ARG A 84 -5.60 9.40 -3.52
CA ARG A 84 -5.32 10.55 -2.66
C ARG A 84 -4.45 10.18 -1.46
N ALA A 85 -4.74 9.04 -0.83
CA ALA A 85 -3.95 8.53 0.28
C ALA A 85 -2.52 8.20 -0.15
N LEU A 86 -2.33 7.53 -1.29
CA LEU A 86 -1.02 7.19 -1.82
C LEU A 86 -0.17 8.42 -2.15
N ARG A 87 -0.74 9.44 -2.81
CA ARG A 87 0.00 10.68 -3.08
C ARG A 87 0.34 11.45 -1.80
N ARG A 88 -0.55 11.45 -0.80
CA ARG A 88 -0.30 12.04 0.53
C ARG A 88 0.82 11.29 1.26
N HIS A 89 0.83 9.97 1.17
CA HIS A 89 1.84 9.10 1.77
C HIS A 89 3.22 9.38 1.16
N ILE A 90 3.32 9.39 -0.16
CA ILE A 90 4.55 9.76 -0.89
C ILE A 90 5.05 11.15 -0.49
N TYR A 91 4.15 12.15 -0.35
CA TYR A 91 4.52 13.48 0.15
C TYR A 91 5.13 13.44 1.54
N LEU A 92 4.49 12.72 2.46
CA LEU A 92 4.97 12.57 3.83
C LEU A 92 6.39 12.02 3.81
N GLU A 93 6.61 10.96 3.03
CA GLU A 93 7.89 10.29 2.99
C GLU A 93 8.98 11.19 2.41
N GLU A 94 8.74 11.81 1.25
CA GLU A 94 9.74 12.65 0.59
C GLU A 94 10.09 13.91 1.37
N GLU A 95 9.10 14.56 1.98
CA GLU A 95 9.30 15.89 2.57
C GLU A 95 9.58 15.82 4.07
N LEU A 96 9.13 14.77 4.77
CA LEU A 96 9.21 14.69 6.24
C LEU A 96 10.09 13.55 6.73
N PHE A 97 10.17 12.43 6.02
CA PHE A 97 10.87 11.24 6.50
C PHE A 97 12.25 11.05 5.85
N PHE A 98 12.30 11.04 4.53
CA PHE A 98 13.52 10.82 3.74
C PHE A 98 14.64 11.84 3.96
N PRO A 99 14.38 13.13 4.28
CA PRO A 99 15.46 14.06 4.62
C PRO A 99 16.31 13.55 5.79
N SER A 100 15.67 13.07 6.86
CA SER A 100 16.36 12.51 8.02
C SER A 100 17.11 11.21 7.70
N LEU A 101 16.56 10.36 6.83
CA LEU A 101 17.26 9.15 6.36
C LEU A 101 18.50 9.49 5.52
N ARG A 102 18.44 10.54 4.69
CA ARG A 102 19.60 11.02 3.92
C ARG A 102 20.70 11.51 4.86
N GLU A 103 20.34 12.28 5.89
CA GLU A 103 21.27 12.81 6.89
C GLU A 103 21.92 11.70 7.75
N SER A 104 21.20 10.61 8.03
CA SER A 104 21.74 9.44 8.74
C SER A 104 22.62 8.52 7.88
N GLY A 105 22.78 8.83 6.58
CA GLY A 105 23.68 8.13 5.65
C GLY A 105 23.01 7.14 4.70
N LEU A 106 21.68 7.04 4.68
CA LEU A 106 20.92 6.15 3.78
C LEU A 106 20.62 6.79 2.41
N VAL A 107 21.56 7.57 1.88
CA VAL A 107 21.38 8.31 0.62
C VAL A 107 21.00 7.38 -0.54
N ALA A 108 21.73 6.28 -0.73
CA ALA A 108 21.47 5.37 -1.85
C ALA A 108 20.09 4.68 -1.77
N PRO A 109 19.66 4.09 -0.64
CA PRO A 109 18.28 3.61 -0.47
C PRO A 109 17.22 4.67 -0.77
N VAL A 110 17.38 5.90 -0.26
CA VAL A 110 16.41 6.98 -0.51
C VAL A 110 16.33 7.34 -2.00
N MET A 111 17.46 7.41 -2.71
CA MET A 111 17.45 7.66 -4.16
C MET A 111 16.73 6.57 -4.96
N VAL A 112 16.70 5.34 -4.45
CA VAL A 112 15.91 4.26 -5.06
C VAL A 112 14.42 4.52 -4.84
N MET A 113 13.99 4.89 -3.63
CA MET A 113 12.58 5.16 -3.32
C MET A 113 12.04 6.32 -4.16
N LEU A 114 12.79 7.42 -4.28
CA LEU A 114 12.36 8.58 -5.06
C LEU A 114 12.14 8.27 -6.54
N ARG A 115 13.00 7.43 -7.13
CA ARG A 115 12.79 6.96 -8.51
C ARG A 115 11.51 6.14 -8.60
N GLU A 116 11.31 5.22 -7.65
CA GLU A 116 10.14 4.35 -7.62
C GLU A 116 8.85 5.10 -7.33
N HIS A 117 8.87 6.17 -6.54
CA HIS A 117 7.74 7.08 -6.40
C HIS A 117 7.32 7.68 -7.74
N GLY A 118 8.26 8.01 -8.63
CA GLY A 118 7.95 8.43 -9.99
C GLY A 118 7.29 7.32 -10.81
N GLU A 119 7.77 6.08 -10.70
CA GLU A 119 7.19 4.91 -11.36
C GLU A 119 5.75 4.63 -10.86
N ILE A 120 5.54 4.67 -9.54
CA ILE A 120 4.24 4.54 -8.89
C ILE A 120 3.29 5.65 -9.32
N TRP A 121 3.76 6.89 -9.36
CA TRP A 121 2.94 8.03 -9.75
C TRP A 121 2.38 7.88 -11.16
N HIS A 122 3.22 7.50 -12.11
CA HIS A 122 2.80 7.25 -13.49
C HIS A 122 1.85 6.05 -13.62
N ALA A 123 2.10 4.96 -12.90
CA ALA A 123 1.22 3.81 -12.89
C ALA A 123 -0.17 4.16 -12.32
N LEU A 124 -0.21 4.93 -11.23
CA LEU A 124 -1.46 5.43 -10.65
C LEU A 124 -2.23 6.35 -11.61
N ASP A 125 -1.54 7.29 -12.25
CA ASP A 125 -2.14 8.20 -13.24
C ASP A 125 -2.79 7.41 -14.39
N GLU A 126 -2.16 6.33 -14.86
CA GLU A 126 -2.72 5.48 -15.92
C GLU A 126 -3.97 4.72 -15.46
N VAL A 127 -3.97 4.18 -14.22
CA VAL A 127 -5.16 3.54 -13.64
C VAL A 127 -6.30 4.54 -13.54
N GLU A 128 -6.07 5.74 -13.01
CA GLU A 128 -7.09 6.79 -12.91
C GLU A 128 -7.61 7.22 -14.28
N ARG A 129 -6.72 7.40 -15.27
CA ARG A 129 -7.10 7.77 -16.64
C ARG A 129 -8.00 6.72 -17.28
N LEU A 130 -7.65 5.44 -17.15
CA LEU A 130 -8.48 4.33 -17.66
C LEU A 130 -9.79 4.20 -16.88
N ALA A 131 -9.75 4.38 -15.55
CA ALA A 131 -10.92 4.37 -14.68
C ALA A 131 -11.91 5.50 -15.02
N ALA A 132 -11.42 6.69 -15.37
CA ALA A 132 -12.24 7.82 -15.77
C ALA A 132 -12.87 7.62 -17.17
N ALA A 133 -12.16 6.95 -18.09
CA ALA A 133 -12.65 6.72 -19.45
C ALA A 133 -13.85 5.76 -19.51
N ARG A 134 -13.98 4.82 -18.58
CA ARG A 134 -15.06 3.81 -18.53
C ARG A 134 -15.21 2.97 -19.79
N THR A 135 -14.13 2.79 -20.56
CA THR A 135 -14.19 2.14 -21.88
C THR A 135 -13.75 0.68 -21.88
N ASP A 136 -12.68 0.33 -21.16
CA ASP A 136 -12.10 -1.01 -21.19
C ASP A 136 -11.70 -1.50 -19.80
N ARG A 137 -12.58 -2.33 -19.23
CA ARG A 137 -12.37 -3.02 -17.96
C ARG A 137 -11.07 -3.83 -17.93
N ALA A 138 -10.77 -4.57 -19.00
CA ALA A 138 -9.63 -5.46 -19.01
C ALA A 138 -8.31 -4.67 -18.99
N SER A 139 -8.27 -3.53 -19.69
CA SER A 139 -7.12 -2.62 -19.61
C SER A 139 -6.98 -1.97 -18.24
N THR A 140 -8.08 -1.53 -17.62
CA THR A 140 -8.03 -0.98 -16.25
C THR A 140 -7.52 -2.01 -15.23
N LEU A 141 -7.97 -3.27 -15.32
CA LEU A 141 -7.48 -4.34 -14.43
C LEU A 141 -5.99 -4.62 -14.62
N ARG A 142 -5.50 -4.67 -15.87
CA ARG A 142 -4.07 -4.86 -16.15
C ARG A 142 -3.21 -3.71 -15.63
N ALA A 143 -3.63 -2.46 -15.85
CA ALA A 143 -2.92 -1.30 -15.32
C ALA A 143 -2.86 -1.30 -13.78
N HIS A 144 -3.93 -1.76 -13.13
CA HIS A 144 -3.93 -1.94 -11.68
C HIS A 144 -2.99 -3.06 -11.23
N GLU A 145 -2.94 -4.20 -11.94
CA GLU A 145 -1.98 -5.28 -11.65
C GLU A 145 -0.54 -4.76 -11.74
N GLU A 146 -0.21 -3.97 -12.75
CA GLU A 146 1.11 -3.33 -12.89
C GLU A 146 1.41 -2.38 -11.71
N LEU A 147 0.47 -1.53 -11.32
CA LEU A 147 0.61 -0.67 -10.14
C LEU A 147 0.84 -1.48 -8.85
N ALA A 148 0.04 -2.54 -8.64
CA ALA A 148 0.12 -3.37 -7.45
C ALA A 148 1.46 -4.10 -7.35
N GLU A 149 2.02 -4.57 -8.47
CA GLU A 149 3.36 -5.17 -8.49
C GLU A 149 4.44 -4.17 -8.11
N VAL A 150 4.38 -2.92 -8.59
CA VAL A 150 5.36 -1.88 -8.22
C VAL A 150 5.25 -1.56 -6.73
N LEU A 151 4.02 -1.35 -6.23
CA LEU A 151 3.77 -1.08 -4.80
C LEU A 151 4.26 -2.22 -3.91
N GLU A 152 4.00 -3.49 -4.25
CA GLU A 152 4.45 -4.62 -3.43
C GLU A 152 5.97 -4.60 -3.24
N HIS A 153 6.74 -4.42 -4.33
CA HIS A 153 8.19 -4.39 -4.26
C HIS A 153 8.72 -3.14 -3.55
N HIS A 154 8.03 -2.01 -3.71
CA HIS A 154 8.35 -0.74 -3.09
C HIS A 154 8.15 -0.81 -1.56
N ASN A 155 6.92 -1.10 -1.12
CA ASN A 155 6.54 -1.22 0.28
C ASN A 155 7.43 -2.23 1.02
N MET A 156 7.76 -3.37 0.38
CA MET A 156 8.67 -4.35 0.96
C MET A 156 10.07 -3.80 1.30
N LYS A 157 10.59 -2.84 0.54
CA LYS A 157 11.89 -2.21 0.85
C LYS A 157 11.73 -1.21 1.98
N GLU A 158 10.67 -0.44 1.98
CA GLU A 158 10.44 0.55 3.02
C GLU A 158 10.27 -0.10 4.38
N GLU A 159 9.37 -1.07 4.48
CA GLU A 159 9.05 -1.79 5.71
C GLU A 159 10.25 -2.56 6.27
N ARG A 160 11.12 -3.10 5.40
CA ARG A 160 12.24 -3.94 5.82
C ARG A 160 13.57 -3.21 5.97
N ILE A 161 13.74 -2.08 5.30
CA ILE A 161 15.02 -1.39 5.20
C ILE A 161 14.91 0.01 5.81
N LEU A 162 13.89 0.79 5.45
CA LEU A 162 13.81 2.21 5.82
C LEU A 162 13.11 2.41 7.16
N TYR A 163 11.88 1.90 7.33
CA TYR A 163 11.07 2.09 8.54
C TYR A 163 11.75 1.59 9.82
N PRO A 164 12.53 0.49 9.83
CA PRO A 164 13.29 0.09 11.02
C PRO A 164 14.36 1.11 11.45
N GLN A 165 14.70 2.08 10.60
CA GLN A 165 15.65 3.15 10.89
C GLN A 165 14.96 4.43 11.37
N ALA A 166 13.62 4.48 11.43
CA ALA A 166 12.88 5.68 11.81
C ALA A 166 13.26 6.16 13.22
N ASP A 167 13.34 5.23 14.18
CA ASP A 167 13.66 5.54 15.58
C ASP A 167 15.09 6.09 15.79
N THR A 168 16.01 5.84 14.85
CA THR A 168 17.41 6.27 14.95
C THR A 168 17.72 7.47 14.04
N ALA A 169 16.98 7.64 12.95
CA ALA A 169 17.22 8.70 11.98
C ALA A 169 16.45 9.98 12.29
N LEU A 170 15.27 9.90 12.89
CA LEU A 170 14.46 11.07 13.22
C LEU A 170 14.92 11.68 14.54
N ASP A 171 15.23 12.98 14.53
CA ASP A 171 15.35 13.75 15.77
C ASP A 171 13.95 14.04 16.37
N ASP A 172 13.92 14.57 17.60
CA ASP A 172 12.66 14.85 18.30
C ASP A 172 11.75 15.79 17.49
N ALA A 173 12.32 16.79 16.81
CA ALA A 173 11.58 17.78 16.06
C ALA A 173 11.01 17.19 14.74
N ALA A 174 11.77 16.34 14.06
CA ALA A 174 11.33 15.62 12.87
C ALA A 174 10.24 14.60 13.23
N SER A 175 10.41 13.89 14.35
CA SER A 175 9.41 12.97 14.90
C SER A 175 8.09 13.66 15.22
N GLU A 176 8.13 14.86 15.82
CA GLU A 176 6.94 15.67 16.10
C GLU A 176 6.25 16.13 14.82
N ARG A 177 6.99 16.69 13.86
CA ARG A 177 6.42 17.09 12.55
C ARG A 177 5.78 15.92 11.81
N LEU A 178 6.42 14.77 11.83
CA LEU A 178 5.90 13.55 11.20
C LEU A 178 4.59 13.12 11.87
N ARG A 179 4.53 13.11 13.21
CA ARG A 179 3.32 12.77 13.96
C ARG A 179 2.17 13.74 13.67
N ASP A 180 2.42 15.05 13.70
CA ASP A 180 1.40 16.05 13.40
C ASP A 180 0.83 15.88 11.98
N PHE A 181 1.70 15.58 11.01
CA PHE A 181 1.28 15.33 9.65
C PHE A 181 0.51 14.01 9.50
N LEU A 182 0.88 12.97 10.23
CA LEU A 182 0.13 11.70 10.26
C LEU A 182 -1.32 11.90 10.75
N GLU A 183 -1.55 12.81 11.71
CA GLU A 183 -2.88 13.04 12.26
C GLU A 183 -3.79 13.88 11.36
N THR A 184 -3.25 14.94 10.74
CA THR A 184 -4.08 15.96 10.08
C THR A 184 -3.55 16.46 8.73
N GLY A 185 -2.37 15.99 8.32
CA GLY A 185 -1.70 16.47 7.13
C GLY A 185 -2.51 16.25 5.85
N THR A 186 -2.36 17.15 4.89
CA THR A 186 -2.94 16.99 3.56
C THR A 186 -1.87 17.25 2.52
N LEU A 187 -2.02 16.61 1.35
CA LEU A 187 -1.15 16.87 0.22
C LEU A 187 -1.32 18.34 -0.24
N PRO A 188 -0.25 19.14 -0.32
CA PRO A 188 -0.35 20.50 -0.83
C PRO A 188 -0.85 20.55 -2.28
N GLU A 189 -1.62 21.58 -2.62
CA GLU A 189 -2.14 21.76 -3.98
C GLU A 189 -0.99 21.91 -4.99
N GLY A 190 -1.07 21.15 -6.08
CA GLY A 190 -0.08 21.17 -7.15
C GLY A 190 1.25 20.45 -6.82
N TRP A 191 1.37 19.82 -5.66
CA TRP A 191 2.56 19.04 -5.33
C TRP A 191 2.65 17.77 -6.17
N VAL A 192 3.87 17.45 -6.62
CA VAL A 192 4.24 16.20 -7.29
C VAL A 192 5.54 15.65 -6.69
N CYS A 193 5.73 14.33 -6.80
CA CYS A 193 6.92 13.65 -6.30
C CYS A 193 8.21 14.18 -6.94
N GLU A 194 9.34 14.07 -6.24
CA GLU A 194 10.65 14.63 -6.64
C GLU A 194 11.05 14.21 -8.06
N ALA A 195 10.74 12.97 -8.46
CA ALA A 195 11.05 12.44 -9.79
C ALA A 195 10.29 13.13 -10.95
N LEU A 196 9.22 13.87 -10.65
CA LEU A 196 8.38 14.56 -11.63
C LEU A 196 8.50 16.09 -11.57
N ARG A 197 9.44 16.62 -10.78
CA ARG A 197 9.69 18.08 -10.65
C ARG A 197 10.61 18.62 -11.74
#